data_AF-A0A2I0KUJ7-F1
#
_entry.id   AF-A0A2I0KUJ7-F1
#
_cell.length_a   1.000
_cell.length_b   1.000
_cell.length_c   1.000
_cell.angle_alpha   90.00
_cell.angle_beta   90.00
_cell.angle_gamma   90.00
#
_symmetry.space_group_name_H-M   'P 1'
#
loop_
_entity.id
_entity.type
_entity.pdbx_description
1 polymer ?
#
loop_
_entity_poly.entity_id
_entity_poly.type
_entity_poly.pdbx_seq_one_letter_code
_entity_poly.pdbx_strand_id
1 'polypeptide(L)'
;MNFRLKEEVVKQIDVGFLEVCNYSEWVANIVPVEEKNEKVRVCVDYRYLNRASPKDNFMLPHIDALVDNTTRHTQFSFMDGCFGYNQIQMAEEDKVKTTFIIMWGTFCY
;
A
#
# COMPACT_ATOMS: atom_id res chain seq x y z
N MET A 1 18.68 -8.07 -8.27
CA MET A 1 17.57 -7.90 -7.30
C MET A 1 17.71 -6.62 -6.46
N ASN A 2 18.78 -6.46 -5.65
CA ASN A 2 18.94 -5.30 -4.75
C ASN A 2 18.98 -3.92 -5.43
N PHE A 3 19.55 -3.80 -6.63
CA PHE A 3 19.59 -2.52 -7.36
C PHE A 3 18.19 -2.09 -7.83
N ARG A 4 17.40 -3.02 -8.38
CA ARG A 4 16.03 -2.76 -8.85
C ARG A 4 15.09 -2.36 -7.70
N LEU A 5 15.28 -2.95 -6.52
CA LEU A 5 14.54 -2.56 -5.32
C LEU A 5 14.84 -1.13 -4.90
N LYS A 6 16.11 -0.73 -4.96
CA LYS A 6 16.51 0.64 -4.67
C LYS A 6 15.88 1.64 -5.64
N GLU A 7 15.91 1.34 -6.95
CA GLU A 7 15.28 2.19 -7.96
C GLU A 7 13.78 2.36 -7.73
N GLU A 8 13.08 1.29 -7.34
CA GLU A 8 11.65 1.35 -7.05
C GLU A 8 11.34 2.19 -5.82
N VAL A 9 12.11 2.05 -4.75
CA VAL A 9 11.95 2.87 -3.53
C VAL A 9 12.25 4.35 -3.81
N VAL A 10 13.29 4.64 -4.60
CA VAL A 10 13.62 6.02 -4.99
C VAL A 10 12.47 6.65 -5.79
N LYS A 11 11.86 5.93 -6.74
CA LYS A 11 10.69 6.43 -7.47
C LYS A 11 9.52 6.77 -6.55
N GLN A 12 9.27 5.94 -5.55
CA GLN A 12 8.18 6.18 -4.59
C GLN A 12 8.46 7.36 -3.67
N ILE A 13 9.73 7.61 -3.32
CA ILE A 13 10.15 8.83 -2.60
C ILE A 13 9.98 10.07 -3.48
N ASP A 14 10.41 10.01 -4.74
CA ASP A 14 10.33 11.16 -5.67
C ASP A 14 8.87 11.60 -5.92
N VAL A 15 7.94 10.65 -5.90
CA VAL A 15 6.49 10.93 -6.02
C VAL A 15 5.87 11.39 -4.68
N GLY A 16 6.59 11.24 -3.57
CA GLY A 16 6.11 11.62 -2.23
C GLY A 16 5.23 10.57 -1.56
N PHE A 17 5.28 9.31 -2.00
CA PHE A 17 4.59 8.20 -1.32
C PHE A 17 5.39 7.65 -0.13
N LEU A 18 6.70 7.87 -0.10
CA LEU A 18 7.58 7.39 0.94
C LEU A 18 8.42 8.51 1.53
N GLU A 19 8.67 8.42 2.83
CA GLU A 19 9.52 9.32 3.59
C GLU A 19 10.60 8.52 4.34
N VAL A 20 11.75 9.15 4.60
CA VAL A 20 12.84 8.53 5.37
C VAL A 20 12.46 8.53 6.86
N CYS A 21 12.56 7.37 7.51
CA CYS A 21 12.25 7.23 8.93
C CYS A 21 13.48 6.77 9.72
N ASN A 22 13.97 7.60 10.65
CA ASN A 22 15.21 7.30 11.38
C ASN A 22 14.99 6.62 12.74
N TYR A 23 13.82 6.77 13.36
CA TYR A 23 13.56 6.33 14.74
C TYR A 23 12.16 5.73 14.89
N SER A 24 11.92 4.58 14.25
CA SER A 24 10.67 3.85 14.42
C SER A 24 10.80 2.71 15.44
N GLU A 25 9.78 2.56 16.26
CA GLU A 25 9.58 1.38 17.12
C GLU A 25 9.02 0.19 16.33
N TRP A 26 8.49 0.44 15.13
CA TRP A 26 7.91 -0.56 14.23
C TRP A 26 8.83 -0.76 13.04
N VAL A 27 9.11 -2.02 12.67
CA VAL A 27 9.86 -2.32 11.46
C VAL A 27 9.29 -3.57 10.82
N ALA A 28 8.85 -3.44 9.57
CA ALA A 28 8.42 -4.55 8.73
C ALA A 28 9.51 -4.94 7.73
N ASN A 29 9.54 -6.24 7.39
CA ASN A 29 10.42 -6.75 6.33
C ASN A 29 9.78 -6.54 4.95
N ILE A 30 10.61 -6.40 3.93
CA ILE A 30 10.14 -6.42 2.54
C ILE A 30 10.18 -7.83 1.95
N VAL A 31 9.23 -8.09 1.06
CA VAL A 31 9.16 -9.25 0.19
C VAL A 31 9.22 -8.73 -1.25
N PRO A 32 10.37 -8.88 -1.93
CA PRO A 32 10.47 -8.52 -3.33
C PRO A 32 9.63 -9.47 -4.18
N VAL A 33 8.72 -8.93 -4.98
CA VAL A 33 7.88 -9.71 -5.89
C VAL A 33 8.25 -9.38 -7.33
N GLU A 34 8.62 -10.40 -8.09
CA GLU A 34 8.91 -10.25 -9.52
C GLU A 34 7.61 -10.22 -10.32
N GLU A 35 7.40 -9.15 -11.08
CA GLU A 35 6.31 -9.08 -12.05
C GLU A 35 6.74 -9.62 -13.42
N LYS A 36 5.74 -10.03 -14.21
CA LYS A 36 5.92 -10.58 -15.56
C LYS A 36 6.67 -9.66 -16.54
N ASN A 37 6.75 -8.36 -16.24
CA ASN A 37 7.38 -7.34 -17.09
C ASN A 37 8.80 -6.95 -16.62
N GLU A 38 9.52 -7.85 -15.94
CA GLU A 38 10.86 -7.61 -15.34
C GLU A 38 10.92 -6.49 -14.28
N LYS A 39 9.77 -5.91 -13.92
CA LYS A 39 9.61 -4.97 -12.81
C LYS A 39 9.61 -5.73 -11.48
N VAL A 40 10.09 -5.05 -10.45
CA VAL A 40 10.06 -5.57 -9.07
C VAL A 40 9.09 -4.72 -8.29
N ARG A 41 8.13 -5.36 -7.63
CA ARG A 41 7.25 -4.70 -6.67
C ARG A 41 7.79 -4.90 -5.26
N VAL A 42 7.89 -3.81 -4.52
CA VAL A 42 8.19 -3.85 -3.08
C VAL A 42 6.89 -4.18 -2.36
N CYS A 43 6.77 -5.40 -1.82
CA CYS A 43 5.67 -5.75 -0.92
C CYS A 43 6.17 -5.70 0.52
N VAL A 44 5.50 -4.95 1.38
CA VAL A 44 5.87 -4.88 2.79
C VAL A 44 5.05 -5.90 3.59
N ASP A 45 5.72 -6.68 4.42
CA ASP A 45 5.07 -7.70 5.25
C ASP A 45 4.52 -7.11 6.54
N TYR A 46 3.32 -6.52 6.46
CA TYR A 46 2.60 -5.95 7.60
C TYR A 46 1.82 -6.98 8.43
N ARG A 47 2.11 -8.29 8.36
CA ARG A 47 1.33 -9.31 9.10
C ARG A 47 1.25 -9.04 10.61
N TYR A 48 2.32 -8.56 11.23
CA TYR A 48 2.32 -8.22 12.66
C TYR A 48 1.60 -6.90 12.94
N LEU A 49 1.84 -5.88 12.12
CA LEU A 49 1.15 -4.60 12.21
C LEU A 49 -0.37 -4.79 12.09
N ASN A 50 -0.83 -5.51 11.07
CA ASN A 50 -2.23 -5.80 10.83
C ASN A 50 -2.91 -6.58 11.96
N ARG A 51 -2.15 -7.36 12.74
CA ARG A 51 -2.67 -8.05 13.94
C ARG A 51 -2.79 -7.14 15.15
N ALA A 52 -1.90 -6.15 15.27
CA ALA A 52 -1.92 -5.17 16.35
C ALA A 52 -2.93 -4.04 16.09
N SER A 53 -3.24 -3.74 14.82
CA SER A 53 -4.20 -2.73 14.43
C SER A 53 -5.64 -3.11 14.80
N PRO A 54 -6.46 -2.16 15.26
CA PRO A 54 -7.89 -2.39 15.44
C PRO A 54 -8.55 -2.72 14.10
N LYS A 55 -9.56 -3.59 14.13
CA LYS A 55 -10.33 -3.92 12.94
C LYS A 55 -11.39 -2.86 12.68
N ASP A 56 -11.53 -2.47 11.41
CA ASP A 56 -12.61 -1.59 10.98
C ASP A 56 -13.95 -2.35 10.98
N ASN A 57 -15.01 -1.62 11.32
CA ASN A 57 -16.40 -2.09 11.28
C ASN A 57 -17.09 -1.75 9.97
N PHE A 58 -16.43 -1.03 9.05
CA PHE A 58 -16.96 -0.75 7.73
C PHE A 58 -17.02 -2.03 6.89
N MET A 59 -18.24 -2.55 6.70
CA MET A 59 -18.45 -3.71 5.87
C MET A 59 -18.35 -3.32 4.40
N LEU A 60 -17.58 -4.09 3.64
CA LEU A 60 -17.66 -4.03 2.19
C LEU A 60 -19.10 -4.36 1.76
N PRO A 61 -19.69 -3.60 0.82
CA PRO A 61 -21.05 -3.84 0.37
C PRO A 61 -21.20 -5.26 -0.20
N HIS A 62 -22.32 -5.92 0.11
CA HIS A 62 -22.61 -7.25 -0.41
C HIS A 62 -22.75 -7.20 -1.94
N ILE A 63 -22.24 -8.22 -2.63
CA ILE A 63 -22.23 -8.21 -4.11
C ILE A 63 -23.64 -8.13 -4.69
N ASP A 64 -24.61 -8.84 -4.10
CA ASP A 64 -26.01 -8.79 -4.54
C ASP A 64 -26.60 -7.38 -4.39
N ALA A 65 -26.26 -6.66 -3.31
CA ALA A 65 -26.73 -5.29 -3.12
C ALA A 65 -26.14 -4.36 -4.20
N LEU A 66 -24.88 -4.56 -4.59
CA LEU A 66 -24.28 -3.81 -5.69
C LEU A 66 -24.98 -4.13 -7.02
N VAL A 67 -25.20 -5.41 -7.31
CA VAL A 67 -25.87 -5.88 -8.55
C VAL A 67 -27.29 -5.35 -8.63
N ASP A 68 -28.11 -5.53 -7.59
CA ASP A 68 -29.50 -5.07 -7.55
C ASP A 68 -29.62 -3.56 -7.75
N ASN A 69 -28.73 -2.78 -7.13
CA ASN A 69 -28.68 -1.33 -7.32
C ASN A 69 -28.33 -0.95 -8.76
N THR A 70 -27.44 -1.71 -9.40
CA THR A 70 -27.05 -1.44 -10.79
C THR A 70 -28.14 -1.81 -11.80
N THR A 71 -28.89 -2.91 -11.60
CA THR A 71 -29.87 -3.46 -12.58
C THR A 71 -30.94 -2.50 -13.09
N ARG A 72 -31.21 -1.40 -12.38
CA ARG A 72 -32.18 -0.37 -12.78
C ARG A 72 -31.65 0.65 -13.79
N HIS A 73 -30.38 0.56 -14.17
CA HIS A 73 -29.71 1.52 -15.06
C HIS A 73 -29.40 0.88 -16.41
N THR A 74 -29.53 1.66 -17.49
CA THR A 74 -29.35 1.19 -18.87
C THR A 74 -27.92 1.31 -19.37
N GLN A 75 -27.06 2.05 -18.67
CA GLN A 75 -25.66 2.30 -19.02
C GLN A 75 -24.79 2.29 -17.76
N PHE A 76 -23.58 1.76 -17.90
CA PHE A 76 -22.56 1.75 -16.86
C PHE A 76 -21.24 2.29 -17.41
N SER A 77 -20.55 3.08 -16.61
CA SER A 77 -19.14 3.41 -16.80
C SER A 77 -18.34 2.86 -15.64
N PHE A 78 -17.17 2.30 -15.96
CA PHE A 78 -16.22 1.79 -14.96
C PHE A 78 -15.03 2.73 -14.92
N MET A 79 -14.65 3.16 -13.72
CA MET A 79 -13.45 3.93 -13.49
C MET A 79 -12.48 3.06 -12.69
N ASP A 80 -11.23 3.01 -13.12
CA ASP A 80 -10.18 2.34 -12.38
C ASP A 80 -9.51 3.32 -11.41
N GLY A 81 -9.49 2.96 -10.14
CA GLY A 81 -8.78 3.68 -9.08
C GLY A 81 -7.30 3.31 -9.08
N CYS A 82 -6.60 3.51 -10.19
CA CYS A 82 -5.17 3.24 -10.31
C CYS A 82 -4.41 3.90 -9.15
N PHE A 83 -3.61 3.12 -8.43
CA PHE A 83 -2.87 3.57 -7.23
C PHE A 83 -3.76 4.12 -6.10
N GLY A 84 -5.02 3.72 -6.02
CA GLY A 84 -6.00 4.27 -5.06
C GLY A 84 -5.53 4.27 -3.61
N TYR A 85 -4.79 3.23 -3.18
CA TYR A 85 -4.21 3.20 -1.83
C TYR A 85 -3.21 4.34 -1.56
N ASN A 86 -2.42 4.73 -2.56
CA ASN A 86 -1.40 5.77 -2.41
C ASN A 86 -1.98 7.19 -2.54
N GLN A 87 -3.25 7.32 -2.91
CA GLN A 87 -3.94 8.62 -2.97
C GLN A 87 -4.48 9.05 -1.60
N ILE A 88 -4.70 8.09 -0.69
CA ILE A 88 -5.15 8.36 0.67
C ILE A 88 -3.92 8.49 1.55
N GLN A 89 -3.71 9.68 2.12
CA GLN A 89 -2.57 9.94 2.99
C GLN A 89 -2.74 9.23 4.34
N MET A 90 -1.62 8.69 4.84
CA MET A 90 -1.55 8.19 6.21
C MET A 90 -1.69 9.33 7.21
N ALA A 91 -2.35 9.06 8.34
CA ALA A 91 -2.33 9.98 9.47
C ALA A 91 -0.89 10.13 9.98
N GLU A 92 -0.48 11.37 10.27
CA GLU A 92 0.90 11.69 10.63
C GLU A 92 1.43 10.87 11.83
N GLU A 93 0.55 10.59 12.79
CA GLU A 93 0.85 9.76 13.97
C GLU A 93 1.01 8.27 13.66
N ASP A 94 0.43 7.78 12.56
CA ASP A 94 0.43 6.38 12.15
C ASP A 94 1.49 6.06 11.09
N LYS A 95 2.04 7.08 10.41
CA LYS A 95 3.12 6.90 9.41
C LYS A 95 4.28 6.07 9.95
N VAL A 96 4.73 6.38 11.17
CA VAL A 96 5.86 5.66 11.81
C VAL A 96 5.56 4.16 12.00
N LYS A 97 4.30 3.75 12.09
CA LYS A 97 3.92 2.34 12.22
C LYS A 97 4.06 1.57 10.91
N THR A 98 4.07 2.26 9.77
CA THR A 98 4.26 1.68 8.43
C THR A 98 5.74 1.54 8.06
N THR A 99 6.66 1.77 8.99
CA THR A 99 8.09 1.70 8.69
C THR A 99 8.51 0.30 8.24
N PHE A 100 9.27 0.25 7.16
CA PHE A 100 9.92 -0.96 6.65
C PHE A 100 11.41 -0.72 6.40
N ILE A 101 12.16 -1.81 6.40
CA ILE A 101 13.62 -1.78 6.24
C ILE A 101 14.06 -2.40 4.92
N ILE A 102 15.03 -1.74 4.29
CA ILE A 102 15.83 -2.28 3.19
C ILE A 102 17.31 -2.10 3.52
N MET A 103 18.23 -2.72 2.76
CA MET A 103 19.68 -2.59 2.98
C MET A 103 20.21 -1.14 2.97
N TRP A 104 19.44 -0.20 2.42
CA TRP A 104 19.83 1.20 2.22
C TRP A 104 19.22 2.17 3.22
N GLY A 105 18.36 1.69 4.12
CA GLY A 105 17.69 2.53 5.11
C GLY A 105 16.29 2.05 5.47
N THR A 106 15.64 2.84 6.30
CA THR A 106 14.27 2.64 6.78
C THR A 106 13.37 3.74 6.23
N PHE A 107 12.19 3.34 5.74
CA PHE A 107 11.25 4.21 5.06
C PHE A 107 9.83 3.95 5.60
N CYS A 108 8.99 4.97 5.58
CA CYS A 108 7.57 4.87 5.93
C CYS A 108 6.70 5.48 4.83
N TYR A 109 5.45 5.03 4.77
CA TYR A 109 4.36 5.67 4.03
C TYR A 109 3.69 6.76 4.87
#